data_AF-A0A9D8IGD3-F1
#
_entry.id   AF-A0A9D8IGD3-F1
#
_cell.length_a   1.000
_cell.length_b   1.000
_cell.length_c   1.000
_cell.angle_alpha   90.00
_cell.angle_beta   90.00
_cell.angle_gamma   90.00
#
_symmetry.space_group_name_H-M   'P 1'
#
loop_
_entity.id
_entity.type
_entity.pdbx_description
1 polymer ?
#
loop_
_entity_poly.entity_id
_entity_poly.type
_entity_poly.pdbx_seq_one_letter_code
_entity_poly.pdbx_strand_id
1 'polypeptide(L)'
;MTNDLLCLLKEELATLESATEILQHSYEICKQIGVKDQHTFDEMDRFEAFTSRFARLSDILIQKMCRLIDQIDLEDGGSVRDRINRAEKKGLIESADVFAQIRIVRNDIAHEYHTEILKDIYRKVLELTPYLFDSVKRIKGYSKRYFL
;
A
#
# COMPACT_ATOMS: atom_id res chain seq x y z
N MET A 1 8.69 -13.75 22.70
CA MET A 1 7.46 -13.40 21.96
C MET A 1 7.33 -11.89 21.74
N THR A 2 7.05 -11.06 22.75
CA THR A 2 6.89 -9.60 22.52
C THR A 2 8.15 -8.94 21.96
N ASN A 3 9.34 -9.27 22.49
CA ASN A 3 10.60 -8.73 21.97
C ASN A 3 10.89 -9.15 20.53
N ASP A 4 10.49 -10.35 20.12
CA ASP A 4 10.70 -10.85 18.74
C ASP A 4 9.81 -10.10 17.76
N LEU A 5 8.55 -9.83 18.13
CA LEU A 5 7.61 -9.03 17.32
C LEU A 5 8.07 -7.57 17.17
N LEU A 6 8.68 -6.99 18.21
CA LEU A 6 9.24 -5.63 18.12
C LEU A 6 10.49 -5.55 17.24
N CYS A 7 11.32 -6.60 17.24
CA CYS A 7 12.43 -6.72 16.29
C CYS A 7 11.91 -6.81 14.85
N LEU A 8 10.93 -7.69 14.61
CA LEU A 8 10.29 -7.83 13.30
C LEU A 8 9.62 -6.51 12.85
N LEU A 9 8.99 -5.78 13.76
CA LEU A 9 8.38 -4.48 13.46
C LEU A 9 9.42 -3.47 12.96
N LYS A 10 10.63 -3.45 13.55
CA LYS A 10 11.74 -2.60 13.07
C LYS A 10 12.16 -2.96 11.65
N GLU A 11 12.31 -4.25 11.36
CA GLU A 11 12.71 -4.74 10.04
C GLU A 11 11.65 -4.44 8.97
N GLU A 12 10.37 -4.65 9.29
CA GLU A 12 9.27 -4.37 8.37
C GLU A 12 9.04 -2.87 8.18
N LEU A 13 9.31 -2.03 9.19
CA LEU A 13 9.34 -0.57 9.03
C LEU A 13 10.43 -0.11 8.05
N ALA A 14 11.63 -0.72 8.11
CA ALA A 14 12.69 -0.43 7.15
C ALA A 14 12.30 -0.87 5.73
N THR A 15 11.69 -2.06 5.60
CA THR A 15 11.17 -2.57 4.32
C THR A 15 10.08 -1.67 3.75
N LEU A 16 9.18 -1.17 4.61
CA LEU A 16 8.12 -0.25 4.25
C LEU A 16 8.70 1.07 3.72
N GLU A 17 9.76 1.60 4.35
CA GLU A 17 10.42 2.83 3.91
C GLU A 17 10.99 2.68 2.50
N SER A 18 11.82 1.65 2.27
CA SER A 18 12.43 1.44 0.95
C SER A 18 11.39 1.19 -0.15
N ALA A 19 10.30 0.49 0.16
CA ALA A 19 9.20 0.30 -0.79
C ALA A 19 8.47 1.63 -1.09
N THR A 20 8.34 2.50 -0.10
CA THR A 20 7.73 3.83 -0.25
C THR A 20 8.56 4.73 -1.16
N GLU A 21 9.88 4.78 -0.97
CA GLU A 21 10.79 5.58 -1.80
C GLU A 21 10.71 5.21 -3.29
N ILE A 22 10.76 3.90 -3.58
CA ILE A 22 10.71 3.41 -4.96
C ILE A 22 9.33 3.67 -5.59
N LEU A 23 8.25 3.53 -4.81
CA LEU A 23 6.91 3.89 -5.29
C LEU A 23 6.79 5.38 -5.56
N GLN A 24 7.30 6.24 -4.67
CA GLN A 24 7.28 7.70 -4.83
C GLN A 24 7.95 8.11 -6.14
N HIS A 25 9.11 7.54 -6.45
CA HIS A 25 9.80 7.81 -7.72
C HIS A 25 8.95 7.43 -8.94
N SER A 26 8.34 6.24 -8.94
CA SER A 26 7.41 5.83 -9.99
C SER A 26 6.19 6.73 -10.11
N TYR A 27 5.63 7.14 -8.97
CA TYR A 27 4.43 7.97 -8.89
C TYR A 27 4.67 9.32 -9.54
N GLU A 28 5.78 10.01 -9.22
CA GLU A 28 6.07 11.31 -9.82
C GLU A 28 6.25 11.22 -11.35
N ILE A 29 6.93 10.19 -11.84
CA ILE A 29 7.09 9.95 -13.27
C ILE A 29 5.73 9.71 -13.95
N CYS A 30 4.94 8.77 -13.43
CA CYS A 30 3.66 8.40 -14.05
C CYS A 30 2.61 9.50 -13.93
N LYS A 31 2.67 10.31 -12.87
CA LYS A 31 1.84 11.50 -12.70
C LYS A 31 2.15 12.56 -13.75
N GLN A 32 3.42 12.74 -14.12
CA GLN A 32 3.83 13.65 -15.20
C GLN A 32 3.43 13.13 -16.59
N ILE A 33 3.56 11.82 -16.81
CA ILE A 33 3.11 11.18 -18.07
C ILE A 33 1.60 11.31 -18.23
N GLY A 34 0.86 11.09 -17.14
CA GLY A 34 -0.61 11.11 -17.12
C GLY A 34 -1.24 9.90 -17.81
N VAL A 35 -2.56 9.80 -17.67
CA VAL A 35 -3.36 8.78 -18.38
C VAL A 35 -3.85 9.40 -19.69
N LYS A 36 -3.53 8.77 -20.80
CA LYS A 36 -3.87 9.22 -22.15
C LYS A 36 -4.31 8.05 -23.02
N ASP A 37 -4.75 8.36 -24.24
CA ASP A 37 -5.34 7.35 -25.11
C ASP A 37 -4.36 6.36 -25.70
N GLN A 38 -3.14 6.82 -25.95
CA GLN A 38 -2.04 6.02 -26.46
C GLN A 38 -0.78 6.34 -25.68
N HIS A 39 -0.16 5.30 -25.13
CA HIS A 39 1.14 5.37 -24.46
C HIS A 39 2.20 4.80 -25.39
N THR A 40 3.42 5.34 -25.31
CA THR A 40 4.58 4.68 -25.92
C THR A 40 4.91 3.42 -25.12
N PHE A 41 5.65 2.48 -25.71
CA PHE A 41 6.11 1.29 -24.99
C PHE A 41 6.87 1.65 -23.70
N ASP A 42 7.78 2.63 -23.76
CA ASP A 42 8.50 3.13 -22.59
C ASP A 42 7.56 3.65 -21.48
N GLU A 43 6.46 4.30 -21.84
CA GLU A 43 5.47 4.79 -20.88
C GLU A 43 4.65 3.63 -20.29
N MET A 44 4.31 2.62 -21.10
CA MET A 44 3.66 1.40 -20.64
C MET A 44 4.53 0.66 -19.62
N ASP A 45 5.83 0.50 -19.90
CA ASP A 45 6.79 -0.14 -19.00
C ASP A 45 6.91 0.62 -17.67
N ARG A 46 6.90 1.96 -17.72
CA ARG A 46 6.91 2.81 -16.52
C ARG A 46 5.64 2.62 -15.68
N PHE A 47 4.49 2.57 -16.33
CA PHE A 47 3.22 2.30 -15.65
C PHE A 47 3.16 0.89 -15.09
N GLU A 48 3.67 -0.13 -15.79
CA GLU A 48 3.74 -1.51 -15.28
C GLU A 48 4.62 -1.59 -14.02
N ALA A 49 5.80 -0.94 -14.04
CA ALA A 49 6.63 -0.85 -12.85
C ALA A 49 5.89 -0.14 -11.71
N PHE A 50 5.14 0.92 -12.02
CA PHE A 50 4.39 1.68 -11.03
C PHE A 50 3.22 0.88 -10.41
N THR A 51 2.40 0.20 -11.21
CA THR A 51 1.30 -0.64 -10.71
C THR A 51 1.82 -1.80 -9.87
N SER A 52 2.92 -2.43 -10.27
CA SER A 52 3.60 -3.47 -9.48
C SER A 52 4.09 -2.94 -8.12
N ARG A 53 4.71 -1.76 -8.09
CA ARG A 53 5.16 -1.10 -6.85
C ARG A 53 3.98 -0.71 -5.95
N PHE A 54 2.88 -0.25 -6.52
CA PHE A 54 1.64 0.06 -5.79
C PHE A 54 1.08 -1.19 -5.11
N ALA A 55 0.95 -2.29 -5.86
CA ALA A 55 0.46 -3.57 -5.35
C ALA A 55 1.34 -4.07 -4.19
N ARG A 56 2.67 -3.97 -4.35
CA ARG A 56 3.64 -4.34 -3.31
C ARG A 56 3.48 -3.50 -2.04
N LEU A 57 3.41 -2.17 -2.14
CA LEU A 57 3.28 -1.33 -0.95
C LEU A 57 1.94 -1.54 -0.25
N SER A 58 0.84 -1.67 -1.01
CA SER A 58 -0.49 -2.04 -0.48
C SER A 58 -0.43 -3.34 0.34
N ASP A 59 0.29 -4.36 -0.14
CA ASP A 59 0.44 -5.63 0.57
C ASP A 59 1.26 -5.52 1.83
N ILE A 60 2.37 -4.76 1.80
CA ILE A 60 3.14 -4.50 3.00
C ILE A 60 2.26 -3.80 4.05
N LEU A 61 1.51 -2.77 3.65
CA LEU A 61 0.63 -2.03 4.58
C LEU A 61 -0.48 -2.91 5.17
N ILE A 62 -1.29 -3.56 4.33
CA ILE A 62 -2.51 -4.26 4.77
C ILE A 62 -2.19 -5.66 5.32
N GLN A 63 -1.32 -6.41 4.64
CA GLN A 63 -1.08 -7.82 4.99
C GLN A 63 0.01 -8.01 6.02
N LYS A 64 1.02 -7.14 6.05
CA LYS A 64 2.11 -7.20 7.02
C LYS A 64 1.94 -6.22 8.17
N MET A 65 2.01 -4.91 7.90
CA MET A 65 2.08 -3.89 8.96
C MET A 65 0.84 -3.86 9.84
N CYS A 66 -0.36 -3.78 9.25
CA CYS A 66 -1.60 -3.78 10.04
C CYS A 66 -1.76 -5.09 10.82
N ARG A 67 -1.33 -6.23 10.26
CA ARG A 67 -1.41 -7.53 10.92
C ARG A 67 -0.43 -7.63 12.09
N LEU A 68 0.80 -7.17 11.89
CA LEU A 68 1.84 -7.17 12.91
C LEU A 68 1.48 -6.24 14.06
N ILE A 69 0.93 -5.06 13.76
CA ILE A 69 0.43 -4.13 14.78
C ILE A 69 -0.73 -4.76 15.56
N ASP A 70 -1.68 -5.42 14.89
CA ASP A 70 -2.76 -6.16 15.57
C ASP A 70 -2.20 -7.25 16.50
N GLN A 71 -1.17 -7.98 16.08
CA GLN A 71 -0.52 -9.00 16.93
C GLN A 71 0.18 -8.40 18.15
N ILE A 72 0.87 -7.26 17.99
CA ILE A 72 1.54 -6.55 19.09
C ILE A 72 0.50 -6.00 20.08
N ASP A 73 -0.63 -5.49 19.57
CA ASP A 73 -1.73 -4.96 20.37
C ASP A 73 -2.65 -6.06 20.96
N LEU A 74 -2.31 -7.34 20.74
CA LEU A 74 -3.09 -8.51 21.19
C LEU A 74 -4.55 -8.49 20.71
N GLU A 75 -4.79 -7.94 19.51
CA GLU A 75 -6.09 -7.97 18.85
C GLU A 75 -6.42 -9.37 18.33
N ASP A 76 -7.71 -9.69 18.32
CA ASP A 76 -8.18 -10.94 17.75
C ASP A 76 -7.93 -11.03 16.23
N GLY A 77 -7.78 -12.29 15.79
CA GLY A 77 -7.78 -12.62 14.38
C GLY A 77 -9.07 -12.18 13.67
N GLY A 78 -9.07 -12.26 12.34
CA GLY A 78 -10.23 -11.85 11.55
C GLY A 78 -9.95 -11.85 10.07
N SER A 79 -10.96 -11.46 9.30
CA SER A 79 -10.82 -11.27 7.87
C SER A 79 -9.91 -10.08 7.54
N VAL A 80 -9.53 -9.93 6.28
CA VAL A 80 -8.80 -8.74 5.81
C VAL A 80 -9.66 -7.47 5.99
N ARG A 81 -10.99 -7.57 5.86
CA ARG A 81 -11.89 -6.43 6.06
C ARG A 81 -11.91 -6.00 7.53
N ASP A 82 -11.93 -6.95 8.47
CA ASP A 82 -11.88 -6.63 9.90
C ASP A 82 -10.58 -5.91 10.26
N ARG A 83 -9.45 -6.35 9.70
CA ARG A 83 -8.17 -5.68 9.87
C ARG A 83 -8.16 -4.26 9.32
N ILE A 84 -8.73 -4.05 8.12
CA ILE A 84 -8.83 -2.70 7.53
C ILE A 84 -9.68 -1.78 8.43
N ASN A 85 -10.82 -2.27 8.94
CA ASN A 85 -11.67 -1.52 9.86
C ASN A 85 -10.94 -1.17 11.17
N ARG A 86 -10.16 -2.11 11.72
CA ARG A 86 -9.32 -1.83 12.90
C ARG A 86 -8.21 -0.83 12.61
N ALA A 87 -7.57 -0.92 11.44
CA ALA A 87 -6.53 0.00 11.03
C ALA A 87 -7.06 1.44 10.97
N GLU A 88 -8.28 1.66 10.48
CA GLU A 88 -8.94 2.96 10.49
C GLU A 88 -9.21 3.43 11.93
N LYS A 89 -9.80 2.58 12.77
CA LYS A 89 -10.05 2.91 14.19
C LYS A 89 -8.78 3.27 14.96
N LYS A 90 -7.65 2.62 14.66
CA LYS A 90 -6.32 2.90 15.23
C LYS A 90 -5.65 4.12 14.61
N GLY A 91 -6.21 4.69 13.55
CA GLY A 91 -5.64 5.82 12.80
C GLY A 91 -4.42 5.46 11.95
N LEU A 92 -4.22 4.17 11.62
CA LEU A 92 -3.14 3.69 10.74
C LEU A 92 -3.43 3.99 9.26
N ILE A 93 -4.72 4.11 8.93
CA ILE A 93 -5.24 4.52 7.62
C ILE A 93 -6.30 5.59 7.84
N GLU A 94 -6.53 6.42 6.83
CA GLU A 94 -7.56 7.46 6.89
C GLU A 94 -8.97 6.93 6.66
N SER A 95 -9.14 5.96 5.73
CA SER A 95 -10.44 5.42 5.37
C SER A 95 -10.39 3.93 5.04
N ALA A 96 -11.23 3.15 5.73
CA ALA A 96 -11.39 1.72 5.48
C ALA A 96 -11.94 1.44 4.07
N ASP A 97 -12.83 2.29 3.58
CA ASP A 97 -13.43 2.13 2.25
C ASP A 97 -12.44 2.42 1.13
N VAL A 98 -11.56 3.41 1.29
CA VAL A 98 -10.46 3.66 0.35
C VAL A 98 -9.50 2.47 0.32
N PHE A 99 -9.15 1.91 1.49
CA PHE A 99 -8.28 0.73 1.56
C PHE A 99 -8.92 -0.55 1.03
N ALA A 100 -10.25 -0.66 1.09
CA ALA A 100 -10.96 -1.72 0.39
C ALA A 100 -10.84 -1.58 -1.13
N GLN A 101 -10.94 -0.36 -1.67
CA GLN A 101 -10.74 -0.08 -3.09
C GLN A 101 -9.30 -0.35 -3.54
N ILE A 102 -8.30 0.07 -2.76
CA ILE A 102 -6.89 -0.26 -2.98
C ILE A 102 -6.70 -1.77 -3.13
N ARG A 103 -7.34 -2.57 -2.25
CA ARG A 103 -7.26 -4.02 -2.31
C ARG A 103 -7.89 -4.60 -3.58
N ILE A 104 -9.00 -4.04 -4.05
CA ILE A 104 -9.61 -4.45 -5.32
C ILE A 104 -8.65 -4.19 -6.47
N VAL A 105 -8.14 -2.95 -6.59
CA VAL A 105 -7.18 -2.57 -7.64
C VAL A 105 -5.91 -3.43 -7.59
N ARG A 106 -5.40 -3.73 -6.39
CA ARG A 106 -4.26 -4.64 -6.21
C ARG A 106 -4.56 -6.04 -6.77
N ASN A 107 -5.76 -6.56 -6.57
CA ASN A 107 -6.14 -7.88 -7.08
C ASN A 107 -6.30 -7.87 -8.61
N ASP A 108 -6.85 -6.78 -9.16
CA ASP A 108 -6.98 -6.57 -10.60
C ASP A 108 -5.60 -6.55 -11.28
N ILE A 109 -4.60 -5.88 -10.67
CA ILE A 109 -3.21 -5.88 -11.14
C ILE A 109 -2.63 -7.31 -11.19
N ALA A 110 -3.02 -8.19 -10.25
CA ALA A 110 -2.49 -9.55 -10.15
C ALA A 110 -3.17 -10.57 -11.08
N HIS A 111 -4.38 -10.30 -11.59
CA HIS A 111 -5.15 -11.24 -12.42
C HIS A 111 -4.84 -11.15 -13.92
N GLU A 112 -3.72 -10.52 -14.29
CA GLU A 112 -3.18 -10.32 -15.64
C GLU A 112 -4.10 -9.56 -16.62
N TYR A 113 -3.48 -8.64 -17.35
CA TYR A 113 -4.11 -7.48 -17.98
C TYR A 113 -4.95 -7.82 -19.23
N HIS A 114 -6.23 -7.45 -19.23
CA HIS A 114 -6.96 -7.18 -20.48
C HIS A 114 -6.75 -5.71 -20.87
N THR A 115 -6.32 -5.46 -22.11
CA THR A 115 -5.94 -4.12 -22.63
C THR A 115 -7.02 -3.06 -22.45
N GLU A 116 -8.29 -3.44 -22.44
CA GLU A 116 -9.43 -2.52 -22.26
C GLU A 116 -9.54 -1.94 -20.83
N ILE A 117 -8.94 -2.60 -19.82
CA ILE A 117 -9.04 -2.21 -18.40
C ILE A 117 -7.81 -1.39 -17.94
N LEU A 118 -6.77 -1.35 -18.76
CA LEU A 118 -5.44 -0.85 -18.37
C LEU A 118 -5.44 0.64 -17.99
N LYS A 119 -6.16 1.47 -18.75
CA LYS A 119 -6.26 2.92 -18.48
C LYS A 119 -6.96 3.21 -17.15
N ASP A 120 -7.98 2.43 -16.83
CA ASP A 120 -8.71 2.59 -15.58
C ASP A 120 -7.87 2.17 -14.38
N ILE A 121 -7.06 1.12 -14.51
CA ILE A 121 -6.07 0.75 -13.49
C ILE A 121 -5.07 1.89 -13.30
N TYR A 122 -4.49 2.44 -14.36
CA TYR A 122 -3.52 3.54 -14.25
C TYR A 122 -4.11 4.75 -13.54
N ARG A 123 -5.34 5.13 -13.88
CA ARG A 123 -6.05 6.22 -13.22
C ARG A 123 -6.27 5.94 -11.73
N LYS A 124 -6.85 4.78 -11.41
CA LYS A 124 -7.10 4.39 -10.00
C LYS A 124 -5.82 4.31 -9.19
N VAL A 125 -4.75 3.78 -9.75
CA VAL A 125 -3.45 3.68 -9.06
C VAL A 125 -2.91 5.08 -8.77
N LEU A 126 -2.92 6.00 -9.74
CA LEU A 126 -2.52 7.41 -9.50
C LEU A 126 -3.37 8.07 -8.41
N GLU A 127 -4.69 7.89 -8.45
CA GLU A 127 -5.63 8.47 -7.48
C GLU A 127 -5.44 7.89 -6.06
N LEU A 128 -5.15 6.60 -5.95
CA LEU A 128 -5.09 5.88 -4.67
C LEU A 128 -3.70 5.91 -4.02
N THR A 129 -2.62 6.10 -4.78
CA THR A 129 -1.24 6.13 -4.26
C THR A 129 -1.03 7.12 -3.10
N PRO A 130 -1.57 8.36 -3.11
CA PRO A 130 -1.44 9.29 -1.99
C PRO A 130 -1.90 8.72 -0.64
N TYR A 131 -2.95 7.91 -0.63
CA TYR A 131 -3.46 7.29 0.60
C TYR A 131 -2.51 6.22 1.17
N LEU A 132 -1.73 5.55 0.31
CA LEU A 132 -0.67 4.65 0.77
C LEU A 132 0.43 5.46 1.46
N PHE A 133 0.86 6.58 0.88
CA PHE A 133 1.89 7.44 1.48
C PHE A 133 1.45 8.04 2.81
N ASP A 134 0.19 8.46 2.91
CA ASP A 134 -0.37 8.93 4.17
C ASP A 134 -0.39 7.82 5.24
N SER A 135 -0.81 6.60 4.87
CA SER A 135 -0.79 5.46 5.79
C SER A 135 0.62 5.09 6.26
N VAL A 136 1.63 5.17 5.40
CA VAL A 136 3.04 4.95 5.81
C VAL A 136 3.42 5.93 6.92
N LYS A 137 3.09 7.22 6.78
CA LYS A 137 3.36 8.25 7.81
C LYS A 137 2.63 7.93 9.11
N ARG A 138 1.35 7.56 9.02
CA ARG A 138 0.52 7.20 10.18
C ARG A 138 1.06 5.98 10.92
N ILE A 139 1.41 4.91 10.20
CA ILE A 139 1.99 3.71 10.77
C ILE A 139 3.34 4.00 11.43
N LYS A 140 4.25 4.74 10.76
CA LYS A 140 5.51 5.15 11.38
C LYS A 140 5.29 5.96 12.65
N GLY A 141 4.30 6.87 12.65
CA GLY A 141 3.92 7.65 13.82
C GLY A 141 3.37 6.78 14.96
N TYR A 142 2.44 5.89 14.65
CA TYR A 142 1.80 4.98 15.59
C TYR A 142 2.83 4.05 16.25
N SER A 143 3.74 3.47 15.46
CA SER A 143 4.75 2.50 15.92
C SER A 143 5.78 3.07 16.89
N LYS A 144 5.95 4.40 16.97
CA LYS A 144 6.87 5.02 17.94
C LYS A 144 6.56 4.61 19.38
N ARG A 145 5.29 4.35 19.70
CA ARG A 145 4.84 3.95 21.04
C ARG A 145 5.49 2.66 21.56
N TYR A 146 6.00 1.81 20.67
CA TYR A 146 6.59 0.53 21.03
C TYR A 146 8.10 0.57 21.25
N PHE A 147 8.73 1.71 20.94
CA PHE A 147 10.18 1.89 21.02
C PHE A 147 10.60 2.99 22.01
N LEU A 148 9.63 3.49 22.80
CA LEU A 148 9.83 4.37 23.94
C LEU A 148 10.08 3.52 25.19
#